data_AF-A0A0F9DUK8-F1
#
_entry.id   AF-A0A0F9DUK8-F1
#
_cell.length_a   1.000
_cell.length_b   1.000
_cell.length_c   1.000
_cell.angle_alpha   90.00
_cell.angle_beta   90.00
_cell.angle_gamma   90.00
#
_symmetry.space_group_name_H-M   'P 1'
#
loop_
_entity.id
_entity.type
_entity.pdbx_description
1 polymer ?
#
loop_
_entity_poly.entity_id
_entity_poly.type
_entity_poly.pdbx_seq_one_letter_code
_entity_poly.pdbx_strand_id
1 'polypeptide(L)'
;GHAWNTAINPLTSDNSVDNGAGSLGSFTSSITNLIAGQQYWVRAYATNTEGTVYGANYSFFAGSLNTQQIQGNFEVVQTRLHYIDADGAERWMEGTLV
;
A
#
# COMPACT_ATOMS: atom_id res chain seq x y z
N GLY A 1 17.83 -1.05 -4.53
CA GLY A 1 16.75 -2.04 -4.44
C GLY A 1 15.79 -1.68 -3.34
N HIS A 2 15.03 -2.66 -2.84
CA HIS A 2 14.16 -2.50 -1.68
C HIS A 2 14.21 -3.73 -0.76
N ALA A 3 14.04 -3.51 0.53
CA ALA A 3 14.02 -4.54 1.57
C ALA A 3 12.70 -4.46 2.36
N TRP A 4 12.17 -5.60 2.80
CA TRP A 4 10.93 -5.68 3.55
C TRP A 4 10.91 -6.76 4.64
N ASN A 5 10.16 -6.50 5.71
CA ASN A 5 9.99 -7.39 6.85
C ASN A 5 8.66 -7.07 7.57
N THR A 6 8.19 -7.93 8.48
CA THR A 6 7.10 -7.62 9.41
C THR A 6 7.55 -6.73 10.56
N ALA A 7 8.86 -6.65 10.83
CA ALA A 7 9.46 -5.70 11.76
C ALA A 7 9.84 -4.37 11.06
N ILE A 8 9.80 -3.27 11.81
CA ILE A 8 10.27 -1.96 11.34
C ILE A 8 11.79 -1.98 11.08
N ASN A 9 12.27 -1.12 10.19
CA ASN A 9 13.67 -1.03 9.78
C ASN A 9 14.22 -2.29 9.07
N PRO A 10 13.54 -2.81 8.03
CA PRO A 10 14.09 -3.92 7.26
C PRO A 10 15.47 -3.59 6.68
N LEU A 11 16.35 -4.59 6.68
CA LEU A 11 17.72 -4.53 6.16
C LEU A 11 17.88 -5.44 4.94
N THR A 12 18.98 -5.29 4.21
CA THR A 12 19.30 -6.17 3.07
C THR A 12 19.49 -7.65 3.47
N SER A 13 19.70 -7.94 4.76
CA SER A 13 19.76 -9.31 5.30
C SER A 13 18.38 -9.96 5.52
N ASP A 14 17.30 -9.19 5.46
CA ASP A 14 15.94 -9.70 5.48
C ASP A 14 15.51 -10.11 4.06
N ASN A 15 14.20 -10.06 3.77
CA ASN A 15 13.75 -10.16 2.39
C ASN A 15 14.13 -8.89 1.64
N SER A 16 14.86 -9.05 0.53
CA SER A 16 15.25 -7.91 -0.29
C SER A 16 15.37 -8.30 -1.76
N VAL A 17 15.24 -7.28 -2.62
CA VAL A 17 15.51 -7.39 -4.05
C VAL A 17 16.52 -6.32 -4.40
N ASP A 18 17.60 -6.75 -5.06
CA ASP A 18 18.46 -5.83 -5.78
C ASP A 18 17.84 -5.56 -7.16
N ASN A 19 17.57 -4.29 -7.43
CA ASN A 19 17.02 -3.84 -8.71
C ASN A 19 18.13 -3.45 -9.71
N GLY A 20 19.40 -3.74 -9.36
CA GLY A 20 20.58 -3.52 -10.18
C GLY A 20 21.19 -2.13 -10.02
N ALA A 21 22.50 -2.05 -10.23
CA ALA A 21 23.29 -0.81 -10.08
C ALA A 21 23.06 0.24 -11.19
N GLY A 22 22.31 -0.11 -12.25
CA GLY A 22 22.21 0.70 -13.48
C GLY A 22 20.96 1.57 -13.64
N SER A 23 19.94 1.42 -12.80
CA SER A 23 18.70 2.19 -12.93
C SER A 23 18.77 3.46 -12.09
N LEU A 24 19.50 4.47 -12.58
CA LEU A 24 19.31 5.84 -12.10
C LEU A 24 17.89 6.27 -12.48
N GLY A 25 17.04 6.51 -11.49
CA GLY A 25 15.65 6.91 -11.68
C GLY A 25 14.65 5.99 -10.98
N SER A 26 13.38 6.18 -11.29
CA SER A 26 12.30 5.36 -10.73
C SER A 26 12.43 3.92 -11.21
N PHE A 27 12.26 2.97 -10.27
CA PHE A 27 12.15 1.55 -10.58
C PHE A 27 10.84 1.02 -10.03
N THR A 28 10.34 -0.05 -10.65
CA THR A 28 9.16 -0.78 -10.20
C THR A 28 9.54 -2.24 -10.02
N SER A 29 9.09 -2.83 -8.92
CA SER A 29 9.32 -4.24 -8.62
C SER A 29 8.22 -4.80 -7.74
N SER A 30 7.92 -6.08 -7.95
CA SER A 30 6.88 -6.79 -7.22
C SER A 30 7.44 -7.44 -5.94
N ILE A 31 6.69 -7.34 -4.85
CA ILE A 31 6.89 -8.16 -3.65
C ILE A 31 5.83 -9.27 -3.69
N THR A 32 6.26 -10.53 -3.69
CA THR A 32 5.39 -11.70 -3.82
C THR A 32 5.43 -12.57 -2.56
N ASN A 33 4.58 -13.61 -2.51
CA ASN A 33 4.49 -14.57 -1.39
C ASN A 33 4.23 -13.93 -0.01
N LEU A 34 3.42 -12.87 0.02
CA LEU A 34 2.99 -12.22 1.25
C LEU A 34 1.71 -12.84 1.79
N ILE A 35 1.55 -12.81 3.11
CA ILE A 35 0.34 -13.27 3.78
C ILE A 35 -0.68 -12.13 3.79
N ALA A 36 -1.88 -12.36 3.23
CA ALA A 36 -2.93 -11.34 3.21
C ALA A 36 -3.35 -10.93 4.64
N GLY A 37 -3.61 -9.64 4.85
CA GLY A 37 -3.96 -9.07 6.15
C GLY A 37 -2.77 -8.85 7.10
N GLN A 38 -1.55 -9.24 6.71
CA GLN A 38 -0.34 -8.98 7.50
C GLN A 38 0.26 -7.62 7.14
N GLN A 39 0.64 -6.85 8.16
CA GLN A 39 1.40 -5.61 8.00
C GLN A 39 2.86 -5.93 7.67
N TYR A 40 3.40 -5.25 6.66
CA TYR A 40 4.81 -5.26 6.29
C TYR A 40 5.37 -3.85 6.27
N TRP A 41 6.65 -3.74 6.60
CA TRP A 41 7.47 -2.55 6.44
C TRP A 41 8.40 -2.73 5.25
N VAL A 42 8.57 -1.69 4.44
CA VAL A 42 9.45 -1.66 3.28
C VAL A 42 10.32 -0.42 3.29
N ARG A 43 11.56 -0.55 2.84
CA ARG A 43 12.52 0.54 2.66
C ARG A 43 13.24 0.40 1.32
N ALA A 44 13.41 1.51 0.63
CA ALA A 44 14.38 1.58 -0.46
C ALA A 44 15.81 1.55 0.13
N TYR A 45 16.74 0.90 -0.57
CA TYR A 45 18.16 0.90 -0.21
C TYR A 45 19.04 1.09 -1.45
N ALA A 46 20.24 1.62 -1.24
CA ALA A 46 21.29 1.70 -2.24
C ALA A 46 22.60 1.21 -1.63
N THR A 47 23.37 0.44 -2.40
CA THR A 47 24.68 -0.09 -1.98
C THR A 47 25.75 0.38 -2.95
N ASN A 48 26.86 0.87 -2.42
CA ASN A 48 28.08 1.16 -3.17
C ASN A 48 29.29 0.49 -2.49
N THR A 49 30.50 0.83 -2.93
CA THR A 49 31.74 0.29 -2.35
C THR A 49 31.95 0.64 -0.88
N GLU A 50 31.34 1.73 -0.41
CA GLU A 50 31.47 2.23 0.97
C GLU A 50 30.43 1.63 1.92
N GLY A 51 29.31 1.09 1.39
CA GLY A 51 28.29 0.43 2.18
C GLY A 51 26.88 0.61 1.65
N THR A 52 25.90 0.34 2.52
CA THR A 52 24.47 0.40 2.21
C THR A 52 23.79 1.52 2.98
N VAL A 53 23.05 2.35 2.26
CA VAL A 53 22.19 3.39 2.83
C VAL A 53 20.72 3.01 2.62
N TYR A 54 19.88 3.43 3.57
CA TYR A 54 18.47 3.09 3.60
C TYR A 54 17.61 4.35 3.65
N GLY A 55 16.51 4.34 2.91
CA GLY A 55 15.50 5.38 2.94
C GLY A 55 14.55 5.29 4.14
N ALA A 56 13.47 6.06 4.06
CA ALA A 56 12.38 6.05 5.04
C ALA A 56 11.64 4.71 5.07
N ASN A 57 11.01 4.43 6.22
CA ASN A 57 10.12 3.29 6.38
C ASN A 57 8.73 3.62 5.83
N TYR A 58 8.20 2.70 5.04
CA TYR A 58 6.81 2.70 4.62
C TYR A 58 6.15 1.41 5.08
N SER A 59 4.89 1.45 5.48
CA SER A 59 4.14 0.25 5.85
C SER A 59 2.89 0.07 5.01
N PHE A 60 2.53 -1.18 4.74
CA PHE A 60 1.30 -1.55 4.06
C PHE A 60 0.77 -2.88 4.60
N PHE A 61 -0.52 -3.14 4.41
CA PHE A 61 -1.12 -4.45 4.64
C PHE A 61 -1.16 -5.23 3.33
N ALA A 62 -0.54 -6.41 3.31
CA ALA A 62 -0.55 -7.25 2.13
C ALA A 62 -1.97 -7.75 1.81
N GLY A 63 -2.31 -7.83 0.52
CA GLY A 63 -3.64 -8.28 0.09
C GLY A 63 -4.80 -7.33 0.42
N SER A 64 -4.53 -6.19 1.07
CA SER A 64 -5.53 -5.13 1.15
C SER A 64 -5.65 -4.53 -0.24
N LEU A 65 -6.77 -4.78 -0.90
CA LEU A 65 -7.19 -3.89 -1.97
C LEU A 65 -7.41 -2.51 -1.33
N ASN A 66 -7.06 -1.43 -2.02
CA ASN A 66 -7.47 -0.07 -1.61
C ASN A 66 -8.98 0.13 -1.83
N THR A 67 -9.78 -0.89 -1.50
CA THR A 67 -11.22 -0.78 -1.40
C THR A 67 -11.49 0.16 -0.25
N GLN A 68 -11.86 1.39 -0.58
CA GLN A 68 -12.50 2.27 0.38
C GLN A 68 -13.81 1.59 0.77
N GLN A 69 -13.79 0.85 1.86
CA GLN A 69 -15.02 0.33 2.43
C GLN A 69 -15.77 1.52 2.98
N ILE A 70 -16.93 1.82 2.40
CA ILE A 70 -17.88 2.72 3.02
C ILE A 70 -18.50 1.92 4.17
N GLN A 71 -18.02 2.14 5.38
CA GLN A 71 -18.53 1.49 6.58
C GLN A 71 -19.70 2.31 7.11
N GLY A 72 -20.94 1.86 6.87
CA GLY A 72 -22.13 2.57 7.30
C GLY A 72 -23.42 1.93 6.81
N ASN A 73 -24.54 2.54 7.16
CA ASN A 73 -25.84 2.17 6.60
C ASN A 73 -25.92 2.66 5.16
N PHE A 74 -26.34 1.75 4.29
CA PHE A 74 -26.61 2.06 2.89
C PHE A 74 -28.12 2.06 2.71
N GLU A 75 -28.67 3.23 2.43
CA GLU A 75 -30.11 3.39 2.27
C GLU A 75 -30.39 3.96 0.89
N VAL A 76 -31.45 3.45 0.26
CA VAL A 76 -31.97 4.02 -0.97
C VAL A 76 -33.01 5.05 -0.58
N VAL A 77 -32.73 6.33 -0.87
CA VAL A 77 -33.68 7.43 -0.68
C VAL A 77 -34.13 7.88 -2.06
N GLN A 78 -35.43 7.68 -2.34
CA GLN A 78 -35.99 7.88 -3.68
C GLN A 78 -35.27 7.01 -4.74
N THR A 79 -34.59 7.64 -5.70
CA THR A 79 -33.80 6.97 -6.76
C THR A 79 -32.31 7.05 -6.52
N ARG A 80 -31.88 7.56 -5.36
CA ARG A 80 -30.49 7.78 -5.02
C ARG A 80 -30.06 6.83 -3.93
N LEU A 81 -28.84 6.37 -4.08
CA LEU A 81 -28.15 5.56 -3.11
C LEU A 81 -27.42 6.52 -2.17
N HIS A 82 -27.77 6.49 -0.89
CA HIS A 82 -27.17 7.32 0.16
C HIS A 82 -26.22 6.48 1.01
N TYR A 83 -25.13 7.08 1.46
CA TYR A 83 -24.19 6.49 2.40
C TYR A 83 -23.65 7.51 3.38
N ILE A 84 -23.31 7.06 4.58
CA ILE A 84 -22.56 7.85 5.56
C ILE A 84 -21.09 7.48 5.43
N ASP A 85 -20.22 8.48 5.27
CA ASP A 85 -18.77 8.25 5.23
C ASP A 85 -18.16 8.11 6.64
N ALA A 86 -16.84 7.96 6.71
CA ALA A 86 -16.12 7.83 7.98
C ALA A 86 -16.12 9.13 8.82
N ASP A 87 -16.46 10.28 8.24
CA ASP A 87 -16.57 11.57 8.94
C ASP A 87 -18.00 11.85 9.46
N GLY A 88 -18.94 10.97 9.11
CA GLY A 88 -20.34 11.06 9.51
C GLY A 88 -21.19 11.90 8.55
N ALA A 89 -20.63 12.40 7.44
CA ALA A 89 -21.38 13.11 6.43
C ALA A 89 -22.18 12.15 5.54
N GLU A 90 -23.42 12.56 5.28
CA GLU A 90 -24.27 11.91 4.28
C GLU A 90 -23.83 12.33 2.87
N ARG A 91 -23.60 11.32 2.03
CA ARG A 91 -23.28 11.46 0.61
C ARG A 91 -24.19 10.56 -0.20
N TRP A 92 -24.30 10.83 -1.49
CA TRP A 92 -25.12 10.00 -2.38
C TRP A 92 -24.40 9.75 -3.70
N MET A 93 -24.69 8.60 -4.30
CA MET A 93 -24.18 8.22 -5.62
C MET A 93 -25.19 8.62 -6.69
N GLU A 94 -24.71 9.36 -7.69
CA GLU A 94 -25.50 9.78 -8.84
C GLU A 94 -25.37 8.72 -9.94
N GLY A 95 -26.48 8.06 -10.28
CA GLY A 95 -26.53 7.06 -11.36
C GLY A 95 -27.62 7.42 -12.37
N THR A 96 -27.32 7.28 -13.66
CA THR A 96 -28.32 7.34 -14.73
C THR A 96 -28.92 5.95 -14.90
N LEU A 97 -30.24 5.81 -14.76
CA LEU A 97 -30.93 4.58 -15.14
C LEU A 97 -30.76 4.39 -16.65
N VAL A 98 -30.09 3.31 -17.06
CA VAL A 98 -30.01 2.85 -18.47
C VAL A 98 -31.06 1.81 -18.74
#